data_AF-A0A9Q0PZZ4-F1
#
_entry.id   AF-A0A9Q0PZZ4-F1
#
_cell.length_a   1.000
_cell.length_b   1.000
_cell.length_c   1.000
_cell.angle_alpha   90.00
_cell.angle_beta   90.00
_cell.angle_gamma   90.00
#
_symmetry.space_group_name_H-M   'P 1'
#
loop_
_entity.id
_entity.type
_entity.pdbx_description
1 polymer ?
#
loop_
_entity_poly.entity_id
_entity_poly.type
_entity_poly.pdbx_seq_one_letter_code
_entity_poly.pdbx_strand_id
1 'polypeptide(L)'
;MGVPDLLYVVVFSGLLEVLFFFKLLPFNILMAQLCPSGCEGSLMAFVASATALSFIMSGYLGVALSSFVGVTGSDFSGLPRALLIQAVCTVLPIYWSSWIPDDKTTSKNRKNE
;
A
#
# COMPACT_ATOMS: atom_id res chain seq x y z
N MET A 1 -20.90 25.80 -1.82
CA MET A 1 -21.68 24.72 -1.17
C MET A 1 -22.57 24.10 -2.23
N GLY A 2 -22.50 22.78 -2.45
CA GLY A 2 -23.37 22.16 -3.45
C GLY A 2 -22.99 20.77 -3.96
N VAL A 3 -22.10 20.03 -3.30
CA VAL A 3 -21.99 18.59 -3.53
C VAL A 3 -22.58 17.89 -2.30
N PRO A 4 -23.51 16.94 -2.47
CA PRO A 4 -23.98 16.12 -1.35
C PRO A 4 -22.78 15.44 -0.71
N ASP A 5 -22.59 15.55 0.61
CA ASP A 5 -21.50 14.88 1.34
C ASP A 5 -21.39 13.40 0.98
N LEU A 6 -22.53 12.73 0.81
CA LEU A 6 -22.60 11.35 0.35
C LEU A 6 -21.90 11.15 -1.01
N LEU A 7 -22.18 12.02 -1.98
CA LEU A 7 -21.62 11.92 -3.32
C LEU A 7 -20.12 12.21 -3.31
N TYR A 8 -19.68 13.18 -2.50
CA TYR A 8 -18.27 13.46 -2.30
C TYR A 8 -17.52 12.28 -1.69
N VAL A 9 -18.05 11.71 -0.60
CA VAL A 9 -17.44 10.57 0.10
C VAL A 9 -17.39 9.33 -0.79
N VAL A 10 -18.45 9.02 -1.53
CA VAL A 10 -18.49 7.87 -2.44
C VAL A 10 -17.47 8.02 -3.57
N VAL A 11 -17.43 9.19 -4.23
CA VAL A 11 -16.49 9.42 -5.34
C VAL A 11 -15.05 9.36 -4.84
N PHE A 12 -14.73 10.01 -3.73
CA PHE A 12 -13.37 10.04 -3.20
C PHE A 12 -12.93 8.65 -2.71
N SER A 13 -13.80 7.92 -2.00
CA SER A 13 -13.51 6.57 -1.52
C SER A 13 -13.30 5.59 -2.67
N GLY A 14 -14.16 5.65 -3.70
CA GLY A 14 -13.99 4.83 -4.90
C GLY A 14 -12.72 5.18 -5.67
N LEU A 15 -12.38 6.46 -5.80
CA LEU A 15 -11.15 6.89 -6.47
C LEU A 15 -9.90 6.44 -5.72
N LEU A 16 -9.89 6.54 -4.38
CA LEU A 16 -8.81 6.02 -3.54
C LEU A 16 -8.65 4.50 -3.68
N GLU A 17 -9.76 3.76 -3.72
CA GLU A 17 -9.73 2.30 -3.92
C GLU A 17 -9.14 1.92 -5.29
N VAL A 18 -9.55 2.61 -6.36
CA VAL A 18 -8.98 2.40 -7.70
C VAL A 18 -7.49 2.71 -7.74
N LEU A 19 -7.05 3.82 -7.13
CA LEU A 19 -5.63 4.16 -7.04
C LEU A 19 -4.83 3.11 -6.25
N PHE A 20 -5.43 2.55 -5.19
CA PHE A 20 -4.82 1.48 -4.42
C PHE A 20 -4.61 0.23 -5.28
N PHE A 21 -5.62 -0.22 -6.03
CA PHE A 21 -5.48 -1.32 -6.97
C PHE A 21 -4.42 -1.05 -8.03
N PHE A 22 -4.41 0.15 -8.60
CA PHE A 22 -3.42 0.55 -9.60
C PHE A 22 -1.98 0.45 -9.06
N LYS A 23 -1.79 0.81 -7.80
CA LYS A 23 -0.49 0.75 -7.12
C LYS A 23 -0.06 -0.67 -6.75
N LEU A 24 -0.99 -1.56 -6.45
CA LEU A 24 -0.70 -2.99 -6.21
C LEU A 24 -0.46 -3.80 -7.48
N LEU A 25 -1.03 -3.37 -8.61
CA LEU A 25 -0.95 -4.06 -9.89
C LEU A 25 0.49 -4.42 -10.33
N PRO A 26 1.47 -3.48 -10.37
CA PRO A 26 2.83 -3.82 -10.79
C PRO A 26 3.52 -4.81 -9.84
N PHE A 27 3.22 -4.73 -8.53
CA PHE A 27 3.77 -5.66 -7.55
C PHE A 27 3.21 -7.08 -7.75
N ASN A 28 1.91 -7.20 -8.01
CA ASN A 28 1.29 -8.49 -8.27
C ASN A 28 1.80 -9.12 -9.58
N ILE A 29 2.01 -8.30 -10.62
CA ILE A 29 2.63 -8.76 -11.87
C ILE A 29 4.07 -9.21 -11.63
N LEU A 30 4.86 -8.45 -10.87
CA LEU A 30 6.22 -8.82 -10.53
C LEU A 30 6.26 -10.17 -9.78
N MET A 31 5.40 -10.36 -8.78
CA MET A 31 5.29 -11.63 -8.06
C MET A 31 4.93 -12.78 -8.99
N ALA A 32 4.01 -12.57 -9.94
CA ALA A 32 3.67 -13.58 -10.95
C ALA A 32 4.86 -13.93 -11.85
N GLN A 33 5.71 -12.95 -12.23
CA GLN A 33 6.92 -13.20 -13.04
C GLN A 33 8.01 -13.94 -12.27
N LEU A 34 8.13 -13.76 -10.96
CA LEU A 34 9.11 -14.46 -10.12
C LEU A 34 8.70 -15.89 -9.78
N CYS A 35 7.46 -16.29 -10.03
CA CYS A 35 6.99 -17.62 -9.67
C CYS A 35 7.66 -18.71 -10.52
N PRO A 36 8.39 -19.67 -9.91
CA PRO A 36 8.93 -20.80 -10.64
C PRO A 36 7.80 -21.76 -11.07
N SER A 37 7.98 -22.42 -12.21
CA SER A 37 7.03 -23.41 -12.72
C SER A 37 6.79 -24.52 -11.68
N GLY A 38 5.53 -24.71 -11.30
CA GLY A 38 5.10 -25.73 -10.34
C GLY A 38 4.64 -25.21 -8.97
N CYS A 39 4.95 -23.97 -8.59
CA CYS A 39 4.55 -23.39 -7.29
C CYS A 39 3.76 -22.06 -7.37
N GLU A 40 3.36 -21.61 -8.56
CA GLU A 40 2.63 -20.36 -8.78
C GLU A 40 1.41 -20.19 -7.85
N GLY A 41 0.60 -21.25 -7.69
CA GLY A 41 -0.61 -21.18 -6.88
C GLY A 41 -0.36 -20.90 -5.39
N SER A 42 0.70 -21.49 -4.81
CA SER A 42 1.02 -21.31 -3.38
C SER A 42 1.61 -19.94 -3.10
N LEU A 43 2.48 -19.44 -3.98
CA LEU A 43 3.07 -18.10 -3.86
C LEU A 43 2.01 -17.01 -4.01
N MET A 44 1.13 -17.12 -5.00
CA MET A 44 0.04 -16.16 -5.19
C MET A 44 -0.98 -16.24 -4.05
N ALA A 45 -1.27 -17.44 -3.51
CA ALA A 45 -2.12 -17.58 -2.32
C ALA A 45 -1.50 -16.94 -1.07
N PHE A 46 -0.17 -17.06 -0.91
CA PHE A 46 0.54 -16.40 0.19
C PHE A 46 0.49 -14.88 0.06
N VAL A 47 0.77 -14.33 -1.13
CA VAL A 47 0.67 -12.89 -1.41
C VAL A 47 -0.75 -12.40 -1.15
N ALA A 48 -1.77 -13.09 -1.66
CA ALA A 48 -3.17 -12.75 -1.43
C ALA A 48 -3.52 -12.75 0.07
N SER A 49 -3.11 -13.77 0.82
CA SER A 49 -3.35 -13.85 2.26
C SER A 49 -2.63 -12.73 3.04
N ALA A 50 -1.38 -12.43 2.68
CA ALA A 50 -0.61 -11.34 3.27
C ALA A 50 -1.25 -9.96 3.00
N THR A 51 -1.79 -9.75 1.79
CA THR A 51 -2.51 -8.51 1.46
C THR A 51 -3.80 -8.38 2.27
N ALA A 52 -4.58 -9.45 2.41
CA ALA A 52 -5.78 -9.45 3.24
C ALA A 52 -5.48 -9.15 4.72
N LEU A 53 -4.43 -9.77 5.26
CA LEU A 53 -3.98 -9.49 6.64
C LEU A 53 -3.53 -8.03 6.80
N SER A 54 -2.85 -7.48 5.80
CA SER A 54 -2.39 -6.08 5.81
C SER A 54 -3.56 -5.11 5.86
N PHE A 55 -4.65 -5.38 5.14
CA PHE A 55 -5.87 -4.56 5.20
C PHE A 55 -6.50 -4.56 6.59
N ILE A 56 -6.63 -5.74 7.21
CA ILE A 56 -7.18 -5.87 8.56
C ILE A 56 -6.30 -5.08 9.55
N MET A 57 -4.99 -5.30 9.51
CA MET A 57 -4.05 -4.60 10.37
C MET A 57 -4.08 -3.08 10.15
N SER A 58 -4.14 -2.61 8.89
CA SER A 58 -4.26 -1.18 8.59
C SER A 58 -5.53 -0.56 9.18
N GLY A 59 -6.65 -1.29 9.16
CA GLY A 59 -7.91 -0.84 9.77
C GLY A 59 -7.77 -0.66 11.28
N TYR A 60 -7.31 -1.69 11.99
CA TYR A 60 -7.11 -1.63 13.44
C TYR A 60 -6.09 -0.58 13.86
N LEU A 61 -4.96 -0.51 13.15
CA LEU A 61 -3.90 0.45 13.44
C LEU A 61 -4.35 1.89 13.20
N GLY A 62 -5.17 2.12 12.16
CA GLY A 62 -5.78 3.43 11.89
C GLY A 62 -6.72 3.88 13.02
N VAL A 63 -7.56 2.97 13.53
CA VAL A 63 -8.44 3.26 14.69
C VAL A 63 -7.61 3.55 15.95
N ALA A 64 -6.60 2.73 16.22
CA ALA A 64 -5.69 2.94 17.36
C ALA A 64 -4.97 4.29 17.27
N LEU A 65 -4.48 4.66 16.09
CA LEU A 65 -3.80 5.94 15.86
C LEU A 65 -4.76 7.13 16.03
N SER A 66 -6.00 7.01 15.54
CA SER A 66 -7.03 8.04 15.71
C SER A 66 -7.35 8.29 17.18
N SER A 67 -7.48 7.22 17.97
CA SER A 67 -7.69 7.28 19.42
C SER A 67 -6.49 7.91 20.15
N PHE A 68 -5.26 7.53 19.78
CA PHE A 68 -4.04 8.06 20.40
C PHE A 68 -3.84 9.56 20.18
N VAL A 69 -4.19 10.05 18.99
CA VAL A 69 -4.09 11.46 18.62
C VAL A 69 -5.29 12.29 19.12
N GLY A 70 -6.34 11.64 19.64
CA GLY A 70 -7.51 12.29 20.21
C GLY A 70 -8.43 12.94 19.18
N VAL A 71 -8.49 12.42 17.95
CA VAL A 71 -9.38 12.95 16.91
C VAL A 71 -10.83 12.56 17.25
N THR A 72 -11.65 13.55 17.56
CA THR A 72 -13.09 13.39 17.81
C THR A 72 -13.87 13.99 16.64
N GLY A 73 -15.11 13.55 16.41
CA GLY A 73 -15.94 14.07 15.31
C GLY A 73 -16.17 15.59 15.31
N SER A 74 -15.95 16.26 16.44
CA SER A 74 -16.00 17.72 16.60
C SER A 74 -14.63 18.40 16.56
N ASP A 75 -13.54 17.68 16.82
CA ASP A 75 -12.21 18.23 17.09
C ASP A 75 -11.15 17.52 16.27
N PHE A 76 -10.82 18.14 15.13
CA PHE A 76 -9.83 17.65 14.17
C PHE A 76 -8.41 18.18 14.40
N SER A 77 -8.14 18.80 15.54
CA SER A 77 -6.84 19.41 15.85
C SER A 77 -5.68 18.40 15.82
N GLY A 78 -5.98 17.12 16.05
CA GLY A 78 -5.03 16.01 15.96
C GLY A 78 -4.75 15.48 14.55
N LEU A 79 -5.65 15.68 13.57
CA LEU A 79 -5.46 15.20 12.18
C LEU A 79 -4.10 15.55 11.55
N PRO A 80 -3.58 16.79 11.66
CA PRO A 80 -2.27 17.12 11.09
C PRO A 80 -1.13 16.32 11.74
N ARG A 81 -1.22 15.99 13.04
CA ARG A 81 -0.21 15.14 13.71
C ARG A 81 -0.28 13.71 13.19
N ALA A 82 -1.47 13.16 13.01
CA ALA A 82 -1.64 11.84 12.40
C ALA A 82 -1.09 11.80 10.96
N LEU A 83 -1.30 12.87 10.18
CA LEU A 83 -0.79 12.97 8.81
C LEU A 83 0.75 13.06 8.77
N LEU A 84 1.37 13.75 9.72
CA LEU A 84 2.84 13.77 9.84
C LEU A 84 3.39 12.38 10.15
N ILE A 85 2.75 11.65 11.07
CA ILE A 85 3.15 10.27 11.40
C ILE A 85 3.00 9.37 10.18
N GLN A 86 1.87 9.46 9.47
CA GLN A 86 1.62 8.74 8.21
C GLN A 86 2.72 9.05 7.19
N ALA A 87 3.08 10.33 6.99
CA ALA A 87 4.11 10.75 6.05
C ALA A 87 5.47 10.12 6.40
N VAL A 88 5.87 10.15 7.68
CA VAL A 88 7.11 9.51 8.14
C VAL A 88 7.07 7.99 7.91
N CYS A 89 5.95 7.33 8.20
CA CYS A 89 5.78 5.90 7.97
C CYS A 89 5.84 5.54 6.47
N THR A 90 5.37 6.40 5.56
CA THR A 90 5.47 6.15 4.11
C THR A 90 6.86 6.36 3.54
N VAL A 91 7.71 7.14 4.20
CA VAL A 91 9.13 7.29 3.84
C VAL A 91 9.95 6.07 4.29
N LEU A 92 9.52 5.39 5.35
CA LEU A 92 10.18 4.19 5.87
C LEU A 92 10.44 3.11 4.80
N PRO A 93 9.46 2.66 3.98
CA PRO A 93 9.70 1.69 2.92
C PRO A 93 10.60 2.22 1.80
N ILE A 94 10.60 3.54 1.53
CA ILE A 94 11.50 4.16 0.55
C ILE A 94 12.95 4.13 1.07
N TYR A 95 13.13 4.47 2.35
CA TYR A 95 14.43 4.40 3.02
C TYR A 95 14.96 2.96 3.04
N TRP A 96 14.11 1.99 3.37
CA TRP A 96 14.48 0.57 3.36
C TRP A 96 14.79 0.05 1.96
N SER A 97 14.05 0.52 0.94
CA SER A 97 14.34 0.19 -0.45
C SER A 97 15.69 0.74 -0.91
N SER A 98 16.14 1.90 -0.39
CA SER A 98 17.47 2.43 -0.69
C SER A 98 18.61 1.60 -0.09
N TRP A 99 18.29 0.72 0.87
CA TRP A 99 19.24 -0.22 1.47
C TRP A 99 19.27 -1.58 0.78
N ILE A 100 18.39 -1.81 -0.19
CA ILE A 100 18.54 -2.97 -1.06
C ILE A 100 19.68 -2.64 -2.02
N PRO A 101 20.82 -3.37 -1.97
CA PRO A 101 21.86 -3.19 -2.96
C PRO A 101 21.23 -3.42 -4.33
N ASP A 102 21.51 -2.52 -5.26
CA ASP A 102 21.17 -2.71 -6.65
C ASP A 102 22.04 -3.88 -7.14
N ASP A 103 21.52 -5.10 -6.99
CA ASP A 103 22.02 -6.27 -7.70
C ASP A 103 21.67 -6.05 -9.17
N LYS A 104 22.47 -5.20 -9.80
CA LYS A 104 22.77 -5.13 -11.23
C LYS A 104 23.35 -6.46 -11.71
N THR A 105 22.64 -7.55 -11.50
CA THR A 105 22.72 -8.73 -12.35
C THR A 105 21.69 -8.56 -13.46
N THR A 106 21.82 -7.44 -14.19
CA THR A 106 21.42 -7.40 -15.59
C THR A 106 22.05 -8.62 -16.23
N SER A 107 21.20 -9.58 -16.57
CA SER A 107 21.41 -10.59 -17.59
C SER A 107 22.06 -9.92 -18.80
N LYS A 108 23.40 -9.94 -18.82
CA LYS A 108 24.24 -9.57 -19.95
C LYS A 108 24.77 -10.86 -20.56
N ASN A 109 23.87 -11.79 -20.92
CA ASN A 109 24.18 -12.88 -21.86
C ASN A 109 22.95 -13.67 -22.30
N ARG A 110 22.05 -13.07 -23.09
CA ARG A 110 21.26 -13.82 -24.09
C ARG A 110 20.78 -12.88 -25.19
N LYS A 111 21.67 -12.64 -26.17
CA LYS A 111 21.40 -12.69 -27.62
C LYS A 111 22.62 -12.10 -28.37
N ASN A 112 23.41 -13.02 -28.91
CA ASN A 112 24.20 -12.97 -30.13
C ASN A 112 24.15 -11.65 -30.94
N GLU A 113 25.32 -11.04 -31.11
CA GLU A 113 25.98 -10.90 -32.42
C GLU A 113 27.50 -11.05 -32.22
#